data_AF-A0A7C6R9W1-F1
#
_entry.id   AF-A0A7C6R9W1-F1
#
_cell.length_a   1.000
_cell.length_b   1.000
_cell.length_c   1.000
_cell.angle_alpha   90.00
_cell.angle_beta   90.00
_cell.angle_gamma   90.00
#
_symmetry.space_group_name_H-M   'P 1'
#
loop_
_entity.id
_entity.type
_entity.pdbx_description
1 polymer ?
#
loop_
_entity_poly.entity_id
_entity_poly.type
_entity_poly.pdbx_seq_one_letter_code
_entity_poly.pdbx_strand_id
1 'polypeptide(L)'
;MGYEEQLNRLKKGLQQAQRLRADAETKRNFYLEQREKIIQKIRELGVEPEELDQEIKRLQVEMEKLLAEAEALIPWELLEKEGRRGQG
;
A
#
# COMPACT_ATOMS: atom_id res chain seq x y z
N MET A 1 -26.78 22.24 -51.56
CA MET A 1 -26.75 21.92 -50.11
C MET A 1 -25.52 21.06 -49.88
N GLY A 2 -24.51 21.50 -49.13
CA GLY A 2 -23.29 20.68 -48.96
C GLY A 2 -22.28 21.22 -47.95
N TYR A 3 -22.03 22.53 -47.96
CA TYR A 3 -21.01 23.12 -47.08
C TYR A 3 -21.51 23.39 -45.66
N GLU A 4 -22.77 23.80 -45.52
CA GLU A 4 -23.34 24.16 -44.21
C GLU A 4 -23.55 22.94 -43.30
N GLU A 5 -23.96 21.80 -43.86
CA GLU A 5 -24.03 20.51 -43.14
C GLU A 5 -22.66 20.02 -42.70
N GLN A 6 -21.64 20.14 -43.57
CA GLN A 6 -20.26 19.79 -43.21
C GLN A 6 -19.73 20.69 -42.10
N LEU A 7 -19.98 22.00 -42.16
CA LEU A 7 -19.57 22.94 -41.13
C LEU A 7 -20.23 22.61 -39.78
N ASN A 8 -21.53 22.29 -39.79
CA ASN A 8 -22.26 21.89 -38.58
C ASN A 8 -21.75 20.56 -38.01
N ARG A 9 -21.41 19.59 -38.86
CA ARG A 9 -20.85 18.30 -38.42
C ARG A 9 -19.48 18.51 -37.76
N LEU A 10 -18.61 19.32 -38.37
CA LEU A 10 -17.31 19.67 -37.80
C LEU A 10 -17.44 20.41 -36.47
N LYS A 11 -18.34 21.40 -36.39
CA LYS A 11 -18.60 22.16 -35.16
C LYS A 11 -19.07 21.27 -34.02
N LYS A 12 -19.99 20.33 -34.29
CA LYS A 12 -20.45 19.34 -33.30
C LYS A 12 -19.31 18.41 -32.85
N GLY A 13 -18.50 17.91 -33.79
CA GLY A 13 -17.35 17.07 -33.47
C GLY A 13 -16.33 17.79 -32.58
N LEU A 14 -16.06 19.07 -32.87
CA LEU A 14 -15.13 19.89 -32.09
C LEU A 14 -15.64 20.15 -30.67
N GLN A 15 -16.93 20.42 -30.52
CA GLN A 15 -17.57 20.57 -29.20
C GLN A 15 -17.53 19.28 -28.39
N GLN A 16 -17.76 18.13 -29.03
CA GLN A 16 -17.69 16.84 -28.36
C GLN A 16 -16.27 16.48 -27.93
N ALA A 17 -15.27 16.76 -28.78
CA ALA A 17 -13.86 16.58 -28.44
C ALA A 17 -13.41 17.48 -27.28
N GLN A 18 -13.87 18.73 -27.23
CA GLN A 18 -13.59 19.64 -26.12
C GLN A 18 -14.17 19.13 -24.79
N ARG A 19 -15.41 18.61 -24.81
CA ARG A 19 -16.02 17.99 -23.62
C ARG A 19 -15.24 16.78 -23.15
N LEU A 20 -14.91 15.86 -24.06
CA LEU A 20 -14.11 14.67 -23.74
C LEU A 20 -12.75 15.03 -23.14
N ARG A 21 -12.09 16.09 -23.64
CA ARG A 21 -10.83 16.57 -23.09
C ARG A 21 -11.01 17.09 -21.66
N ALA A 22 -12.01 17.93 -21.42
CA ALA A 22 -12.29 18.49 -20.09
C ALA A 22 -12.62 17.38 -19.08
N ASP A 23 -13.40 16.38 -19.49
CA ASP A 23 -13.73 15.22 -18.65
C ASP A 23 -12.47 14.39 -18.33
N ALA A 24 -11.60 14.17 -19.31
CA ALA A 24 -10.34 13.45 -19.13
C ALA A 24 -9.37 14.19 -18.20
N GLU A 25 -9.25 15.50 -18.35
CA GLU A 25 -8.45 16.37 -17.46
C GLU A 25 -8.99 16.32 -16.02
N THR A 26 -10.31 16.41 -15.85
CA THR A 26 -10.97 16.31 -14.53
C THR A 26 -10.71 14.96 -13.87
N LYS A 27 -10.88 13.85 -14.59
CA LYS A 27 -10.60 12.50 -14.09
C LYS A 27 -9.12 12.32 -13.73
N ARG A 28 -8.22 12.83 -14.56
CA ARG A 28 -6.77 12.77 -14.30
C ARG A 28 -6.42 13.47 -13.00
N ASN A 29 -6.92 14.70 -12.80
CA ASN A 29 -6.67 15.47 -11.58
C ASN A 29 -7.23 14.73 -10.35
N PHE A 30 -8.46 14.21 -10.45
CA PHE A 30 -9.05 13.39 -9.40
C PHE A 30 -8.16 12.19 -9.03
N TYR A 31 -7.68 11.41 -10.01
CA TYR A 31 -6.81 10.27 -9.73
C TYR A 31 -5.46 10.66 -9.13
N LEU A 32 -4.88 11.79 -9.54
CA LEU A 32 -3.65 12.30 -8.96
C LEU A 32 -3.85 12.69 -7.48
N GLU A 33 -4.93 13.39 -7.16
CA GLU A 33 -5.26 13.73 -5.76
C GLU A 33 -5.50 12.48 -4.90
N GLN A 34 -6.22 11.49 -5.43
CA GLN A 34 -6.44 10.22 -4.72
C GLN A 34 -5.12 9.48 -4.46
N ARG A 35 -4.22 9.43 -5.46
CA ARG A 35 -2.90 8.81 -5.32
C ARG A 35 -2.08 9.51 -4.23
N GLU A 36 -2.05 10.84 -4.23
CA GLU A 36 -1.30 11.60 -3.23
C GLU A 36 -1.84 11.35 -1.82
N LYS A 37 -3.17 11.31 -1.64
CA LYS A 37 -3.80 10.96 -0.36
C LYS A 37 -3.43 9.55 0.12
N ILE A 38 -3.37 8.59 -0.79
CA ILE A 38 -2.95 7.22 -0.46
C ILE A 38 -1.50 7.22 0.00
N ILE A 39 -0.60 7.90 -0.71
CA ILE A 39 0.82 8.01 -0.35
C ILE A 39 0.99 8.69 1.01
N GLN A 40 0.29 9.81 1.24
CA GLN A 40 0.31 10.49 2.54
C GLN A 40 -0.15 9.57 3.67
N LYS A 41 -1.23 8.82 3.46
CA LYS A 41 -1.74 7.89 4.47
C LYS A 41 -0.77 6.73 4.74
N ILE A 42 -0.06 6.24 3.73
CA ILE A 42 0.99 5.23 3.91
C ILE A 42 2.15 5.82 4.73
N ARG A 43 2.59 7.04 4.44
CA ARG A 43 3.61 7.75 5.23
C ARG A 43 3.18 8.04 6.67
N GLU A 44 1.93 8.41 6.89
CA GLU A 44 1.34 8.61 8.22
C GLU A 44 1.36 7.33 9.06
N LEU A 45 1.26 6.16 8.42
CA LEU A 45 1.41 4.86 9.09
C LEU A 45 2.88 4.52 9.42
N GLY A 46 3.82 5.43 9.15
CA GLY A 46 5.24 5.28 9.50
C GLY A 46 6.00 4.35 8.56
N VAL A 47 5.43 4.04 7.39
CA VAL A 47 6.04 3.15 6.41
C VAL A 47 6.27 3.90 5.11
N GLU A 48 7.50 3.98 4.62
CA GLU A 48 7.71 4.31 3.20
C GLU A 48 7.31 3.07 2.38
N PRO A 49 6.39 3.19 1.39
CA PRO A 49 5.89 2.02 0.65
C PRO A 49 7.02 1.26 -0.06
N GLU A 50 8.08 1.94 -0.46
CA GLU A 50 9.27 1.33 -1.06
C GLU A 50 10.11 0.50 -0.06
N GLU A 51 9.95 0.75 1.24
CA GLU A 51 10.71 0.07 2.32
C GLU A 51 9.86 -0.92 3.13
N LEU A 52 8.56 -1.01 2.89
CA LEU A 52 7.64 -1.87 3.65
C LEU A 52 8.12 -3.33 3.72
N ASP A 53 8.52 -3.91 2.59
CA ASP A 53 9.03 -5.29 2.54
C ASP A 53 10.36 -5.45 3.29
N GLN A 54 11.20 -4.40 3.30
CA GLN A 54 12.45 -4.40 4.04
C GLN A 54 12.20 -4.31 5.54
N GLU A 55 11.25 -3.47 5.96
CA GLU A 55 10.86 -3.31 7.35
C GLU A 55 10.24 -4.59 7.92
N ILE A 56 9.38 -5.26 7.16
CA ILE A 56 8.84 -6.58 7.54
C ILE A 56 9.97 -7.59 7.77
N LYS A 57 10.96 -7.64 6.88
CA LYS A 57 12.12 -8.54 7.06
C LYS A 57 12.96 -8.16 8.27
N ARG A 58 13.19 -6.87 8.53
CA ARG A 58 13.91 -6.40 9.72
C ARG A 58 13.20 -6.85 11.00
N LEU A 59 11.89 -6.63 11.08
CA LEU A 59 11.08 -7.03 12.23
C LEU A 59 11.07 -8.56 12.44
N GLN A 60 10.99 -9.35 11.36
CA GLN A 60 11.06 -10.81 11.46
C GLN A 60 12.41 -11.29 12.03
N VAL A 61 13.53 -10.74 11.56
CA VAL A 61 14.86 -11.07 12.08
C VAL A 61 14.99 -10.68 13.55
N GLU A 62 14.46 -9.52 13.92
CA GLU A 62 14.47 -9.07 15.32
C GLU A 62 13.63 -9.96 16.22
N MET A 63 12.45 -10.41 15.76
CA MET A 63 11.63 -11.37 16.49
C MET A 63 12.34 -12.71 16.71
N GLU A 64 12.96 -13.28 15.66
CA GLU A 64 13.70 -14.54 15.79
C GLU A 64 14.85 -14.43 16.79
N LYS A 65 15.58 -13.30 16.76
CA LYS A 65 16.65 -13.04 17.73
C LYS A 65 16.13 -12.97 19.17
N LEU A 66 15.05 -12.22 19.40
CA LEU A 66 14.44 -12.09 20.73
C LEU A 66 13.90 -13.42 21.25
N LEU A 67 13.31 -14.24 20.38
CA LEU A 67 12.85 -15.59 20.74
C LEU A 67 14.03 -16.49 21.15
N ALA A 68 15.13 -16.48 20.39
CA ALA A 68 16.32 -17.26 20.73
C ALA A 68 16.95 -16.80 22.05
N GLU A 69 17.00 -15.48 22.29
CA GLU A 69 17.46 -14.93 23.57
C GLU A 69 16.57 -15.36 24.74
N ALA A 70 15.25 -15.31 24.55
CA ALA A 70 14.29 -15.77 25.56
C ALA A 70 14.44 -17.27 25.84
N GLU A 71 14.59 -18.11 24.81
CA GLU A 71 14.83 -19.55 24.97
C GLU A 71 16.13 -19.83 25.73
N ALA A 72 17.21 -19.09 25.46
CA ALA A 72 18.49 -19.25 26.14
C ALA A 72 18.43 -18.81 27.62
N LEU A 73 17.57 -17.87 27.96
CA LEU A 73 17.38 -17.39 29.34
C LEU A 73 16.52 -18.33 30.18
N ILE A 74 15.70 -19.19 29.55
CA ILE A 74 14.87 -20.15 30.27
C ILE A 74 15.74 -21.35 30.69
N PRO A 75 15.83 -21.68 31.99
CA PRO A 75 16.61 -22.81 32.47
C PRO A 75 15.80 -24.11 32.30
N TRP A 76 15.66 -24.57 31.06
CA TRP A 76 14.85 -25.74 30.69
C TRP A 76 15.20 -27.00 31.49
N GLU A 77 16.48 -27.24 31.77
CA GLU A 77 16.92 -28.40 32.56
C GLU A 77 16.40 -28.39 34.01
N LEU A 78 16.21 -27.22 34.60
CA LEU A 78 15.64 -27.10 35.95
C LEU A 78 14.13 -27.35 35.91
N LEU A 79 13.45 -26.83 34.88
CA LEU A 79 12.01 -27.04 34.68
C LEU A 79 11.68 -28.51 34.38
N GLU A 80 12.48 -29.20 33.58
CA GLU A 80 12.29 -30.64 33.31
C GLU A 80 12.48 -31.51 34.55
N LYS A 81 13.41 -31.16 35.44
CA LYS A 81 13.64 -31.89 36.70
C LYS A 81 12.48 -31.74 37.67
N GLU A 82 11.88 -30.55 37.76
CA GLU A 82 10.69 -30.31 38.59
C GLU A 82 9.43 -30.98 38.01
N GLY A 83 9.25 -30.96 36.68
CA GLY A 83 8.13 -31.63 36.02
C GLY A 83 8.10 -33.16 36.21
N ARG A 84 9.28 -33.81 36.31
CA ARG A 84 9.39 -35.25 36.61
C ARG A 84 9.15 -35.59 38.08
N ARG A 85 9.38 -34.65 39.01
CA ARG A 85 9.14 -34.85 40.45
C ARG A 85 7.66 -34.82 40.83
N GLY A 86 6.79 -34.20 40.03
CA GLY A 86 5.34 -34.13 40.28
C GLY A 86 4.51 -35.29 39.72
N GLN A 87 5.11 -36.25 39.02
CA GLN A 87 4.42 -37.43 38.45
C GLN A 87 4.77 -38.76 39.16
N GLY A 88 5.53 -38.70 40.27
CA GLY A 88 5.92 -39.85 41.09
C GLY A 88 5.15 -39.93 42.40
#